data_AF-A0AAV1QR90-F1
#
_entry.id   AF-A0AAV1QR90-F1
#
_cell.length_a   1.000
_cell.length_b   1.000
_cell.length_c   1.000
_cell.angle_alpha   90.00
_cell.angle_beta   90.00
_cell.angle_gamma   90.00
#
_symmetry.space_group_name_H-M   'P 1'
#
loop_
_entity.id
_entity.type
_entity.pdbx_description
1 polymer ?
#
loop_
_entity_poly.entity_id
_entity_poly.type
_entity_poly.pdbx_seq_one_letter_code
_entity_poly.pdbx_strand_id
1 'polypeptide(L)' 'MGDISLEQIKNESIDLEKIPIEEVFEKLKCTKEGLSTAEGEERLKIFGPNKLEEKKRANSSSS' A
#
# COMPACT_ATOMS: atom_id res chain seq x y z
N MET A 1 -22.68 7.74 -4.52
CA MET A 1 -21.78 6.62 -4.81
C MET A 1 -20.63 6.78 -3.84
N GLY A 2 -20.46 5.87 -2.87
CA GLY A 2 -19.43 6.05 -1.84
C GLY A 2 -18.06 5.72 -2.42
N ASP A 3 -17.22 6.73 -2.61
CA ASP A 3 -15.81 6.54 -2.91
C ASP A 3 -15.15 5.81 -1.74
N ILE A 4 -14.84 4.53 -1.94
CA ILE A 4 -14.09 3.74 -0.97
C ILE A 4 -12.66 4.28 -0.97
N SER A 5 -12.32 5.07 0.05
CA SER A 5 -10.99 5.68 0.19
C SER A 5 -9.91 4.60 0.31
N LEU A 6 -8.78 4.79 -0.39
CA LEU A 6 -7.63 3.88 -0.36
C LEU A 6 -7.08 3.63 1.05
N GLU A 7 -7.34 4.54 1.99
CA GLU A 7 -7.03 4.38 3.42
C GLU A 7 -7.72 3.17 4.06
N GLN A 8 -8.92 2.81 3.60
CA GLN A 8 -9.65 1.64 4.12
C GLN A 8 -8.96 0.33 3.70
N ILE A 9 -8.44 0.28 2.48
CA ILE A 9 -7.72 -0.88 1.92
C ILE A 9 -6.48 -1.18 2.76
N LYS A 10 -5.77 -0.14 3.23
CA LYS A 10 -4.58 -0.28 4.08
C LYS A 10 -4.86 -0.96 5.42
N ASN A 11 -6.06 -0.76 5.97
CA ASN A 11 -6.45 -1.34 7.26
C ASN A 11 -7.07 -2.74 7.12
N GLU A 12 -7.43 -3.16 5.91
CA GLU A 12 -8.06 -4.45 5.69
C GLU A 12 -6.96 -5.52 5.49
N SER A 13 -6.96 -6.54 6.34
CA SER A 13 -6.05 -7.68 6.22
C SER A 13 -6.48 -8.55 5.05
N ILE A 14 -6.18 -8.12 3.82
CA ILE A 14 -6.56 -8.80 2.59
C ILE A 14 -5.48 -9.81 2.22
N ASP A 15 -5.83 -11.09 2.21
CA ASP A 15 -4.96 -12.18 1.74
C ASP A 15 -4.85 -12.18 0.21
N LEU A 16 -3.92 -11.39 -0.33
CA LEU A 16 -3.66 -11.29 -1.77
C LEU A 16 -3.21 -12.62 -2.41
N GLU A 17 -2.71 -13.57 -1.63
CA GLU A 17 -2.20 -14.86 -2.11
C GLU A 17 -3.31 -15.92 -2.28
N LYS A 18 -4.46 -15.72 -1.62
CA LYS A 18 -5.60 -16.65 -1.65
C LYS A 18 -6.61 -16.32 -2.76
N ILE A 19 -6.61 -15.08 -3.24
CA ILE A 19 -7.60 -14.56 -4.18
C ILE A 19 -7.06 -14.57 -5.61
N PRO A 20 -7.93 -14.64 -6.63
CA PRO A 20 -7.50 -14.52 -8.02
C PRO A 20 -6.96 -13.11 -8.32
N ILE A 21 -6.10 -13.02 -9.33
CA ILE A 21 -5.48 -11.76 -9.75
C ILE A 21 -6.51 -10.67 -10.11
N GLU A 22 -7.70 -11.07 -10.59
CA GLU A 22 -8.79 -10.17 -10.93
C GLU A 22 -9.30 -9.43 -9.68
N GLU A 23 -9.45 -10.12 -8.55
CA GLU A 23 -9.86 -9.54 -7.27
C GLU A 23 -8.74 -8.64 -6.68
N VAL A 24 -7.48 -8.99 -6.90
CA VAL A 24 -6.33 -8.17 -6.46
C VAL A 24 -6.42 -6.76 -7.05
N PHE A 25 -6.80 -6.64 -8.32
CA PHE A 25 -6.98 -5.33 -8.97
C PHE A 25 -8.09 -4.50 -8.32
N GLU A 26 -9.23 -5.12 -8.01
CA GLU A 26 -10.34 -4.44 -7.32
C GLU A 26 -9.95 -4.00 -5.90
N LYS A 27 -9.28 -4.89 -5.16
CA LYS A 27 -8.78 -4.63 -3.81
C LYS A 27 -7.72 -3.52 -3.80
N LEU A 28 -6.77 -3.52 -4.73
CA LEU A 28 -5.72 -2.50 -4.85
C LEU A 28 -6.17 -1.23 -5.59
N LYS A 29 -7.43 -1.19 -6.06
CA LYS A 29 -7.97 -0.12 -6.92
C LYS A 29 -7.04 0.17 -8.09
N CYS A 30 -6.53 -0.86 -8.75
CA CYS A 30 -5.48 -0.77 -9.77
C CYS A 30 -6.01 -1.34 -11.10
N THR A 31 -5.43 -0.94 -12.22
CA THR A 31 -5.73 -1.53 -13.53
C THR A 31 -4.59 -2.42 -14.02
N LYS A 32 -4.84 -3.23 -15.05
CA LYS A 32 -3.78 -4.02 -15.71
C LYS A 32 -2.71 -3.15 -16.36
N GLU A 33 -3.06 -1.92 -16.73
CA GLU A 33 -2.13 -0.91 -17.26
C GLU A 33 -1.29 -0.27 -16.15
N GLY A 34 -1.63 -0.53 -14.88
CA GLY A 34 -1.00 0.05 -13.71
C GLY A 34 -1.67 1.36 -13.30
N LEU A 35 -0.84 2.28 -12.81
CA LEU A 35 -1.24 3.54 -12.20
C LEU A 35 -0.62 4.70 -12.94
N SER A 36 -1.39 5.78 -13.11
CA SER A 36 -0.85 7.02 -13.65
C SER A 36 0.07 7.73 -12.67
N THR A 37 0.92 8.63 -13.15
CA THR A 37 1.83 9.45 -12.33
C THR A 37 1.10 10.12 -11.17
N ALA A 38 -0.05 10.75 -11.45
CA ALA A 38 -0.86 11.42 -10.43
C ALA A 38 -1.39 10.47 -9.35
N GLU A 39 -1.87 9.28 -9.74
CA GLU A 39 -2.33 8.26 -8.79
C GLU A 39 -1.20 7.71 -7.92
N GLY A 40 -0.02 7.51 -8.52
CA GLY A 40 1.17 7.06 -7.80
C GLY A 40 1.56 8.03 -6.69
N GLU A 41 1.52 9.34 -6.97
CA GLU A 41 1.80 10.38 -5.97
C GLU A 41 0.77 10.41 -4.83
N GLU A 42 -0.52 10.24 -5.15
CA GLU A 42 -1.58 10.20 -4.14
C GLU A 42 -1.42 8.99 -3.22
N ARG A 43 -1.18 7.81 -3.81
CA ARG A 43 -0.92 6.56 -3.06
C ARG A 43 0.33 6.67 -2.21
N LEU A 44 1.40 7.30 -2.70
CA LEU A 44 2.62 7.52 -1.93
C LEU A 44 2.36 8.34 -0.66
N LYS A 45 1.42 9.29 -0.69
CA LYS A 45 1.01 10.06 0.51
C LYS A 45 0.19 9.21 1.49
N ILE A 46 -0.65 8.31 0.99
CA ILE A 46 -1.56 7.46 1.80
C ILE A 46 -0.81 6.28 2.43
N PHE A 47 -0.08 5.52 1.60
CA PHE A 47 0.71 4.37 2.02
C PHE A 47 2.03 4.82 2.66
N GLY A 48 2.55 5.98 2.26
CA GLY A 48 3.86 6.49 2.65
C GLY A 48 4.94 6.03 1.67
N PRO A 49 6.11 6.69 1.66
CA PRO A 49 7.28 6.16 0.97
C PRO A 49 7.57 4.76 1.50
N ASN A 50 7.83 3.80 0.60
CA ASN A 50 8.24 2.45 0.96
C ASN A 50 9.54 2.52 1.77
N LYS A 51 9.41 2.63 3.08
CA LYS A 51 10.54 2.68 3.99
C LYS A 51 10.99 1.24 4.16
N LEU A 52 11.83 0.80 3.23
CA LEU A 52 12.76 -0.28 3.50
C LEU A 52 13.45 0.12 4.78
N GLU A 53 13.06 -0.51 5.87
CA GLU A 53 13.72 -0.36 7.15
C GLU A 53 15.17 -0.79 6.90
N GLU A 54 16.05 0.19 6.66
CA GLU A 54 17.46 -0.01 6.87
C GLU A 54 17.51 -0.55 8.30
N LYS A 55 17.90 -1.82 8.49
CA LYS A 55 18.10 -2.43 9.80
C LYS A 55 19.18 -1.64 10.55
N LYS A 56 18.90 -0.41 10.98
CA LYS A 56 19.61 0.21 12.07
C LYS A 56 18.99 -0.37 13.32
N ARG A 57 19.60 -1.47 13.78
CA ARG A 57 19.71 -1.72 15.20
C ARG A 57 20.28 -0.45 15.83
N ALA A 58 19.40 0.47 16.22
CA ALA A 58 19.72 1.47 17.20
C ALA A 58 19.84 0.71 18.53
N ASN A 59 20.99 0.07 18.74
CA ASN A 59 21.42 -0.27 20.09
C ASN A 59 21.60 1.08 20.79
N SER A 60 20.55 1.46 21.53
CA SER A 60 20.63 2.44 22.58
C SER A 60 21.61 1.91 23.62
N SER A 61 22.90 2.21 23.43
CA SER A 61 23.88 2.08 24.49
C SER A 61 23.82 3.39 25.27
N SER A 62 22.99 3.36 26.30
CA SER A 62 22.95 4.38 27.35
C SER A 62 24.36 4.55 27.91
N SER A 63 24.85 5.79 27.93
CA SER A 63 26.00 6.21 28.73
C SER A 63 25.67 7.51 29.44
#